data_AF-A0A6I2KYS4-F1
#
_entry.id   AF-A0A6I2KYS4-F1
#
_cell.length_a   1.000
_cell.length_b   1.000
_cell.length_c   1.000
_cell.angle_alpha   90.00
_cell.angle_beta   90.00
_cell.angle_gamma   90.00
#
_symmetry.space_group_name_H-M   'P 1'
#
loop_
_entity.id
_entity.type
_entity.pdbx_description
1 polymer ?
#
loop_
_entity_poly.entity_id
_entity_poly.type
_entity_poly.pdbx_seq_one_letter_code
_entity_poly.pdbx_strand_id
1 'polypeptide(L)'
;MDRITAARVFVSIAERGSMIAAAEALDMSRAMVTRYLAEMEQWAGARLLHRSTRRLSLTDAGELTLARCRRMLDVADAMAVASGDAADTPQGLLRITCSQALAQAELLQAVEQFLQRYPRTAVDLQMSNRAVNLIEERIDLALRVTNTLEPNLIARQLGQCDSVICAAPAYLAAHGTPQLPQDLVNHNCLTYNYFGKSLWQFTDAAGAALSVPVSGNLSANEDFILLKAAERGGGIAMQPLYSAGPLIADGRLLALLPGYTPLRMGIYGIYTSRQHMAPALRAMLDLLLSWFESKQSRGLSIN
;
A
#
# COMPACT_ATOMS: atom_id res chain seq x y z
N MET A 1 -22.27 24.40 -24.05
CA MET A 1 -21.36 23.25 -23.89
C MET A 1 -21.24 22.97 -22.41
N ASP A 2 -21.71 21.81 -21.97
CA ASP A 2 -21.54 21.37 -20.59
C ASP A 2 -20.20 20.62 -20.49
N ARG A 3 -19.15 21.36 -20.12
CA ARG A 3 -17.77 20.84 -20.04
C ARG A 3 -17.58 19.81 -18.95
N ILE A 4 -18.37 19.89 -17.88
CA ILE A 4 -18.33 18.92 -16.77
C ILE A 4 -18.91 17.60 -17.27
N THR A 5 -20.07 17.63 -17.93
CA THR A 5 -20.64 16.41 -18.52
C THR A 5 -19.76 15.85 -19.63
N ALA A 6 -19.17 16.69 -20.48
CA ALA A 6 -18.21 16.24 -21.51
C ALA A 6 -16.99 15.52 -20.91
N ALA A 7 -16.42 16.06 -19.82
CA ALA A 7 -15.33 15.43 -19.10
C ALA A 7 -15.76 14.11 -18.43
N ARG A 8 -16.96 14.05 -17.84
CA ARG A 8 -17.51 12.84 -17.20
C ARG A 8 -17.72 11.71 -18.21
N VAL A 9 -18.23 12.05 -19.39
CA VAL A 9 -18.37 11.13 -20.53
C VAL A 9 -17.01 10.61 -20.98
N PHE A 10 -16.03 11.49 -21.20
CA PHE A 10 -14.69 11.09 -21.64
C PHE A 10 -13.99 10.16 -20.63
N VAL A 11 -14.03 10.50 -19.33
CA VAL A 11 -13.49 9.66 -18.24
C VAL A 11 -14.17 8.30 -18.25
N SER A 12 -15.51 8.26 -18.32
CA SER A 12 -16.25 6.99 -18.34
C SER A 12 -15.94 6.13 -19.58
N ILE A 13 -15.65 6.73 -20.74
CA ILE A 13 -15.25 5.99 -21.94
C ILE A 13 -13.87 5.36 -21.73
N ALA A 14 -12.91 6.13 -21.19
CA ALA A 14 -11.55 5.68 -20.96
C ALA A 14 -11.49 4.52 -19.95
N GLU A 15 -12.23 4.61 -18.85
CA GLU A 15 -12.24 3.59 -17.79
C GLU A 15 -12.92 2.29 -18.21
N ARG A 16 -13.92 2.38 -19.09
CA ARG A 16 -14.70 1.20 -19.53
C ARG A 16 -14.22 0.62 -20.86
N GLY A 17 -13.30 1.30 -21.53
CA GLY A 17 -12.79 0.92 -22.86
C GLY A 17 -13.87 0.84 -23.95
N SER A 18 -15.07 1.40 -23.72
CA SER A 18 -16.23 1.26 -24.60
C SER A 18 -17.19 2.43 -24.46
N MET A 19 -17.54 3.05 -25.58
CA MET A 19 -18.58 4.08 -25.64
C MET A 19 -19.97 3.54 -25.30
N ILE A 20 -20.21 2.25 -25.56
CA ILE A 20 -21.49 1.59 -25.25
C ILE A 20 -21.63 1.43 -23.74
N ALA A 21 -20.58 0.91 -23.08
CA ALA A 21 -20.57 0.75 -21.64
C ALA A 21 -20.62 2.10 -20.91
N ALA A 22 -20.03 3.15 -21.48
CA ALA A 22 -20.15 4.51 -20.95
C ALA A 22 -21.57 5.07 -21.09
N ALA A 23 -22.23 4.82 -22.23
CA ALA A 23 -23.62 5.24 -22.46
C ALA A 23 -24.58 4.61 -21.44
N GLU A 24 -24.47 3.30 -21.22
CA GLU A 24 -25.26 2.57 -20.23
C GLU A 24 -25.00 3.07 -18.81
N ALA A 25 -23.73 3.29 -18.45
CA ALA A 25 -23.35 3.72 -17.10
C ALA A 25 -23.81 5.14 -16.74
N LEU A 26 -23.94 6.01 -17.74
CA LEU A 26 -24.33 7.41 -17.56
C LEU A 26 -25.82 7.65 -17.85
N ASP A 27 -26.58 6.59 -18.16
CA ASP A 27 -27.98 6.68 -18.61
C ASP A 27 -28.15 7.66 -19.79
N MET A 28 -27.26 7.55 -20.78
CA MET A 28 -27.21 8.41 -21.95
C MET A 28 -27.41 7.64 -23.24
N SER A 29 -27.98 8.29 -24.27
CA SER A 29 -27.97 7.71 -25.61
C SER A 29 -26.56 7.72 -26.21
N ARG A 30 -26.25 6.74 -27.06
CA ARG A 30 -24.96 6.67 -27.79
C ARG A 30 -24.64 7.94 -28.58
N ALA A 31 -25.68 8.58 -29.13
CA ALA A 31 -25.54 9.86 -29.83
C ALA A 31 -25.05 10.97 -28.89
N MET A 32 -25.56 11.02 -27.64
CA MET A 32 -25.08 12.00 -26.65
C MET A 32 -23.64 11.74 -26.23
N VAL A 33 -23.27 10.48 -25.97
CA VAL A 33 -21.89 10.10 -25.63
C VAL A 33 -20.91 10.52 -26.75
N THR A 34 -21.30 10.28 -28.01
CA THR A 34 -20.49 10.66 -29.17
C THR A 34 -20.35 12.18 -29.30
N ARG A 35 -21.44 12.93 -29.07
CA ARG A 35 -21.44 14.40 -29.05
C ARG A 35 -20.54 14.96 -27.95
N TYR A 36 -20.67 14.45 -26.72
CA TYR A 36 -19.89 14.91 -25.57
C TYR A 36 -18.40 14.57 -25.68
N LEU A 37 -18.07 13.42 -26.27
CA LEU A 37 -16.67 13.11 -26.61
C LEU A 37 -16.12 14.13 -27.62
N ALA A 38 -16.86 14.42 -28.70
CA ALA A 38 -16.43 15.41 -29.70
C ALA A 38 -16.27 16.81 -29.08
N GLU A 39 -17.18 17.19 -28.17
CA GLU A 39 -17.08 18.42 -27.38
C GLU A 39 -15.80 18.44 -26.52
N MET A 40 -15.45 17.32 -25.89
CA MET A 40 -14.22 17.21 -25.09
C MET A 40 -12.97 17.29 -25.97
N GLU A 41 -12.94 16.62 -27.13
CA GLU A 41 -11.83 16.70 -28.10
C GLU A 41 -11.67 18.13 -28.63
N GLN A 42 -12.77 18.81 -28.93
CA GLN A 42 -12.76 20.20 -29.36
C GLN A 42 -12.20 21.11 -28.25
N TRP A 43 -12.61 20.90 -27.00
CA TRP A 43 -12.14 21.70 -25.88
C TRP A 43 -10.67 21.44 -25.55
N ALA A 44 -10.21 20.19 -25.67
CA ALA A 44 -8.81 19.82 -25.50
C ALA A 44 -7.92 20.27 -26.68
N GLY A 45 -8.51 20.62 -27.83
CA GLY A 45 -7.79 21.00 -29.04
C GLY A 45 -7.08 19.83 -29.72
N ALA A 46 -7.41 18.59 -29.36
CA ALA A 46 -6.76 17.39 -29.85
C ALA A 46 -7.72 16.20 -29.82
N ARG A 47 -7.46 15.19 -30.66
CA ARG A 47 -8.13 13.90 -30.55
C ARG A 47 -7.64 13.18 -29.30
N LEU A 48 -8.58 12.64 -28.54
CA LEU A 48 -8.28 11.98 -27.27
C LEU A 48 -8.28 10.46 -27.40
N LEU A 49 -8.94 9.92 -28.43
CA LEU A 49 -9.03 8.49 -28.69
C LEU A 49 -8.56 8.11 -30.10
N HIS A 50 -7.93 6.95 -30.22
CA HIS A 50 -7.63 6.36 -31.52
C HIS A 50 -8.89 5.77 -32.16
N ARG A 51 -9.15 6.11 -33.42
CA ARG A 51 -10.24 5.52 -34.22
C ARG A 51 -9.81 4.17 -34.79
N SER A 52 -9.72 3.13 -33.95
CA SER A 52 -9.54 1.75 -34.43
C SER A 52 -10.74 0.89 -34.02
N THR A 53 -11.18 -0.01 -34.91
CA THR A 53 -12.37 -0.85 -34.72
C THR A 53 -12.16 -2.08 -33.84
N ARG A 54 -10.95 -2.29 -33.30
CA ARG A 54 -10.64 -3.47 -32.47
C ARG A 54 -10.41 -3.17 -31.00
N ARG A 55 -9.97 -1.96 -30.63
CA ARG A 55 -9.86 -1.48 -29.23
C ARG A 55 -9.88 0.04 -29.19
N LEU A 56 -10.54 0.57 -28.17
CA LEU A 56 -10.55 1.99 -27.85
C LEU A 56 -9.31 2.28 -26.98
N SER A 57 -8.37 3.07 -27.50
CA SER A 57 -7.14 3.46 -26.79
C SER A 57 -6.98 4.97 -26.78
N LEU A 58 -6.33 5.49 -25.73
CA LEU A 58 -6.04 6.90 -25.57
C LEU A 58 -4.86 7.32 -26.45
N THR A 59 -4.90 8.55 -26.94
CA THR A 59 -3.72 9.23 -27.50
C THR A 59 -2.87 9.80 -26.35
N ASP A 60 -1.65 10.27 -26.62
CA ASP A 60 -0.85 10.99 -25.62
C ASP A 60 -1.58 12.23 -25.06
N ALA A 61 -2.30 12.94 -25.94
CA ALA A 61 -3.17 14.04 -25.54
C ALA A 61 -4.36 13.55 -24.71
N GLY A 62 -4.89 12.35 -25.03
CA GLY A 62 -5.92 11.64 -24.29
C GLY A 62 -5.51 11.37 -22.85
N GLU A 63 -4.32 10.82 -22.62
CA GLU A 63 -3.79 10.52 -21.28
C GLU A 63 -3.65 11.79 -20.43
N LEU A 64 -3.03 12.83 -20.99
CA LEU A 64 -2.85 14.11 -20.30
C LEU A 64 -4.20 14.78 -19.97
N THR A 65 -5.14 14.71 -20.92
CA THR A 65 -6.47 15.28 -20.77
C THR A 65 -7.29 14.48 -19.76
N LEU A 66 -7.17 13.16 -19.72
CA LEU A 66 -7.87 12.30 -18.77
C LEU A 66 -7.49 12.66 -17.34
N ALA A 67 -6.20 12.85 -17.08
CA ALA A 67 -5.70 13.30 -15.78
C ALA A 67 -6.26 14.69 -15.38
N ARG A 68 -6.44 15.60 -16.35
CA ARG A 68 -7.02 16.94 -16.10
C ARG A 68 -8.54 16.87 -15.87
N CYS A 69 -9.25 16.06 -16.65
CA CYS A 69 -10.69 15.84 -16.51
C CYS A 69 -11.03 15.26 -15.14
N ARG A 70 -10.28 14.26 -14.67
CA ARG A 70 -10.45 13.70 -13.31
C ARG A 70 -10.37 14.80 -12.24
N ARG A 71 -9.30 15.59 -12.24
CA ARG A 71 -9.14 16.71 -11.30
C ARG A 71 -10.27 17.74 -11.38
N MET A 72 -10.78 18.05 -12.58
CA MET A 72 -11.87 19.00 -12.74
C MET A 72 -13.20 18.44 -12.21
N LEU A 73 -13.49 17.17 -12.48
CA LEU A 73 -14.69 16.51 -11.97
C LEU A 73 -14.66 16.41 -10.45
N ASP A 74 -13.49 16.15 -9.86
CA ASP A 74 -13.32 16.20 -8.41
C ASP A 74 -13.73 17.56 -7.84
N VAL A 75 -13.25 18.66 -8.45
CA VAL A 75 -13.63 20.03 -8.03
C VAL A 75 -15.13 20.30 -8.23
N ALA A 76 -15.71 19.84 -9.33
CA ALA A 76 -17.13 20.03 -9.63
C ALA A 76 -18.03 19.24 -8.67
N ASP A 77 -17.68 18.00 -8.37
CA ASP A 77 -18.42 17.14 -7.44
C ASP A 77 -18.28 17.63 -6.00
N ALA A 78 -17.16 18.31 -5.67
CA ALA A 78 -16.95 18.99 -4.39
C ALA A 78 -17.77 20.29 -4.21
N MET A 79 -18.40 20.83 -5.27
CA MET A 79 -19.27 22.03 -5.13
C MET A 79 -20.61 21.71 -4.45
N ALA A 80 -20.99 20.44 -4.35
CA ALA A 80 -22.15 20.01 -3.58
C ALA A 80 -21.84 20.10 -2.08
N VAL A 81 -22.38 21.11 -1.39
CA VAL A 81 -22.37 21.17 0.08
C VAL A 81 -23.25 20.01 0.57
N ALA A 82 -22.61 18.95 1.05
CA ALA A 82 -23.30 17.78 1.59
C ALA A 82 -24.29 18.22 2.67
N SER A 83 -25.57 18.00 2.41
CA SER A 83 -26.66 18.31 3.33
C SER A 83 -26.83 17.15 4.31
N GLY A 84 -26.57 17.38 5.61
CA GLY A 84 -27.15 16.63 6.73
C GLY A 84 -26.31 15.52 7.39
N ASP A 85 -26.38 15.48 8.72
CA ASP A 85 -25.71 14.58 9.68
C ASP A 85 -25.82 13.06 9.42
N ALA A 86 -26.68 12.62 8.51
CA ALA A 86 -26.77 11.20 8.12
C ALA A 86 -25.66 10.78 7.13
N ALA A 87 -25.08 11.73 6.38
CA ALA A 87 -24.07 11.46 5.36
C ALA A 87 -22.66 11.20 5.93
N ASP A 88 -22.40 11.58 7.19
CA ASP A 88 -21.05 11.55 7.80
C ASP A 88 -20.84 10.38 8.78
N THR A 89 -21.85 9.51 8.99
CA THR A 89 -21.67 8.33 9.86
C THR A 89 -21.04 7.16 9.08
N PRO A 90 -19.91 6.58 9.55
CA PRO A 90 -19.30 5.40 8.94
C PRO A 90 -20.26 4.22 8.80
N GLN A 91 -20.45 3.76 7.56
CA GLN A 91 -21.25 2.58 7.22
C GLN A 91 -20.78 1.97 5.89
N GLY A 92 -21.18 0.71 5.62
CA GLY A 92 -20.86 0.00 4.38
C GLY A 92 -19.60 -0.87 4.46
N LEU A 93 -19.22 -1.46 3.33
CA LEU A 93 -18.08 -2.38 3.23
C LEU A 93 -16.80 -1.62 2.87
N LEU A 94 -15.73 -1.84 3.63
CA LEU A 94 -14.36 -1.44 3.29
C LEU A 94 -13.54 -2.65 2.85
N ARG A 95 -12.98 -2.59 1.65
CA ARG A 95 -12.01 -3.57 1.15
C ARG A 95 -10.60 -3.07 1.40
N ILE A 96 -9.86 -3.81 2.22
CA ILE A 96 -8.53 -3.42 2.67
C ILE A 96 -7.53 -4.51 2.27
N THR A 97 -6.40 -4.13 1.69
CA THR A 97 -5.30 -5.06 1.41
C THR A 97 -4.04 -4.73 2.21
N CYS A 98 -3.32 -5.74 2.69
CA CYS A 98 -2.07 -5.59 3.44
C CYS A 98 -1.17 -6.83 3.31
N SER A 99 0.06 -6.76 3.85
CA SER A 99 0.91 -7.95 4.00
C SER A 99 0.36 -8.88 5.08
N GLN A 100 0.62 -10.18 4.99
CA GLN A 100 0.12 -11.13 6.00
C GLN A 100 0.72 -10.84 7.39
N ALA A 101 2.00 -10.51 7.46
CA ALA A 101 2.65 -10.17 8.73
C ALA A 101 2.04 -8.92 9.38
N LEU A 102 1.80 -7.85 8.61
CA LEU A 102 1.16 -6.63 9.15
C LEU A 102 -0.29 -6.92 9.57
N ALA A 103 -1.00 -7.77 8.82
CA ALA A 103 -2.35 -8.20 9.15
C ALA A 103 -2.42 -8.82 10.55
N GLN A 104 -1.54 -9.80 10.80
CA GLN A 104 -1.51 -10.58 12.03
C GLN A 104 -1.00 -9.80 13.23
N ALA A 105 0.05 -8.99 13.03
CA ALA A 105 0.72 -8.32 14.14
C ALA A 105 0.01 -7.05 14.62
N GLU A 106 -0.59 -6.27 13.71
CA GLU A 106 -1.11 -4.94 14.02
C GLU A 106 -2.54 -4.71 13.54
N LEU A 107 -2.85 -5.05 12.28
CA LEU A 107 -4.11 -4.61 11.66
C LEU A 107 -5.35 -5.30 12.25
N LEU A 108 -5.26 -6.58 12.62
CA LEU A 108 -6.42 -7.32 13.13
C LEU A 108 -7.04 -6.62 14.35
N GLN A 109 -6.21 -6.21 15.32
CA GLN A 109 -6.68 -5.54 16.52
C GLN A 109 -7.28 -4.15 16.21
N ALA A 110 -6.67 -3.42 15.27
CA ALA A 110 -7.20 -2.12 14.83
C ALA A 110 -8.57 -2.27 14.13
N VAL A 111 -8.73 -3.32 13.30
CA VAL A 111 -10.00 -3.63 12.62
C VAL A 111 -11.08 -4.06 13.61
N GLU A 112 -10.75 -4.88 14.61
CA GLU A 112 -11.71 -5.24 15.68
C GLU A 112 -12.19 -4.00 16.44
N GLN A 113 -11.28 -3.10 16.80
CA GLN A 113 -11.62 -1.83 17.45
C GLN A 113 -12.50 -0.95 16.53
N PHE A 114 -12.21 -0.92 15.23
CA PHE A 114 -13.00 -0.18 14.25
C PHE A 114 -14.43 -0.72 14.14
N LEU A 115 -14.60 -2.05 14.01
CA LEU A 115 -15.91 -2.69 13.89
C LEU A 115 -16.76 -2.54 15.16
N GLN A 116 -16.13 -2.56 16.34
CA GLN A 116 -16.80 -2.26 17.61
C GLN A 116 -17.28 -0.80 17.67
N ARG A 117 -16.46 0.14 17.19
CA ARG A 117 -16.79 1.57 17.19
C ARG A 117 -17.85 1.95 16.14
N TYR A 118 -17.87 1.25 15.00
CA TYR A 118 -18.79 1.53 13.89
C TYR A 118 -19.55 0.26 13.43
N PRO A 119 -20.60 -0.17 14.17
CA PRO A 119 -21.30 -1.45 13.93
C PRO A 119 -22.04 -1.56 12.59
N ARG A 120 -22.23 -0.44 11.88
CA ARG A 120 -22.85 -0.40 10.54
C ARG A 120 -21.83 -0.59 9.41
N THR A 121 -20.57 -0.84 9.73
CA THR A 121 -19.50 -1.11 8.77
C THR A 121 -19.19 -2.60 8.69
N ALA A 122 -18.64 -3.01 7.56
CA ALA A 122 -18.01 -4.31 7.37
C ALA A 122 -16.61 -4.11 6.78
N VAL A 123 -15.70 -5.04 7.03
CA VAL A 123 -14.34 -5.01 6.50
C VAL A 123 -14.05 -6.34 5.81
N ASP A 124 -13.59 -6.27 4.56
CA ASP A 124 -13.05 -7.38 3.77
C ASP A 124 -11.53 -7.21 3.66
N LEU A 125 -10.77 -8.13 4.27
CA LEU A 125 -9.31 -8.10 4.32
C LEU A 125 -8.70 -9.05 3.28
N GLN A 126 -7.80 -8.51 2.45
CA GLN A 126 -7.12 -9.26 1.40
C GLN A 126 -5.60 -9.20 1.56
N MET A 127 -4.98 -10.36 1.72
CA MET A 127 -3.56 -10.46 2.04
C MET A 127 -2.76 -10.56 0.75
N SER A 128 -2.03 -9.50 0.42
CA SER A 128 -1.22 -9.42 -0.79
C SER A 128 -0.06 -8.46 -0.60
N ASN A 129 1.14 -8.95 -0.90
CA ASN A 129 2.38 -8.15 -0.91
C ASN A 129 2.67 -7.50 -2.28
N ARG A 130 1.78 -7.69 -3.28
CA ARG A 130 1.95 -7.09 -4.61
C ARG A 130 1.46 -5.63 -4.61
N ALA A 131 2.03 -4.84 -5.51
CA ALA A 131 1.42 -3.59 -5.93
C ALA A 131 0.06 -3.93 -6.55
N VAL A 132 -1.01 -3.32 -6.03
CA VAL A 132 -2.39 -3.59 -6.43
C VAL A 132 -2.92 -2.37 -7.16
N ASN A 133 -3.58 -2.59 -8.30
CA ASN A 133 -4.39 -1.55 -8.91
C ASN A 133 -5.68 -1.44 -8.11
N LEU A 134 -5.73 -0.46 -7.21
CA LEU A 134 -6.85 -0.27 -6.27
C LEU A 134 -8.20 -0.14 -6.99
N ILE A 135 -8.21 0.42 -8.19
CA ILE A 135 -9.44 0.63 -8.96
C ILE A 135 -9.93 -0.69 -9.56
N GLU A 136 -9.04 -1.42 -10.25
CA GLU A 136 -9.39 -2.69 -10.90
C GLU A 136 -9.81 -3.75 -9.87
N GLU A 137 -9.11 -3.81 -8.74
CA GLU A 137 -9.38 -4.78 -7.67
C GLU A 137 -10.43 -4.30 -6.65
N ARG A 138 -11.01 -3.11 -6.85
CA ARG A 138 -12.03 -2.49 -5.98
C ARG A 138 -11.58 -2.38 -4.52
N ILE A 139 -10.30 -2.09 -4.29
CA ILE A 139 -9.73 -1.91 -2.96
C ILE A 139 -9.89 -0.45 -2.53
N ASP A 140 -10.44 -0.24 -1.34
CA ASP A 140 -10.64 1.09 -0.77
C ASP A 140 -9.36 1.61 -0.09
N LEU A 141 -8.59 0.70 0.54
CA LEU A 141 -7.36 1.02 1.26
C LEU A 141 -6.30 -0.09 1.10
N ALA A 142 -5.11 0.26 0.62
CA ALA A 142 -3.94 -0.60 0.69
C ALA A 142 -2.97 -0.14 1.76
N LEU A 143 -2.64 -1.02 2.70
CA LEU A 143 -1.57 -0.82 3.68
C LEU A 143 -0.29 -1.46 3.14
N ARG A 144 0.75 -0.65 2.99
CA ARG A 144 2.03 -1.08 2.41
C ARG A 144 3.21 -0.61 3.25
N VAL A 145 4.16 -1.51 3.44
CA VAL A 145 5.46 -1.21 4.04
C VAL A 145 6.45 -0.96 2.92
N THR A 146 6.82 0.31 2.68
CA THR A 146 7.66 0.70 1.55
C THR A 146 8.36 2.03 1.82
N ASN A 147 9.53 2.24 1.20
CA ASN A 147 10.16 3.56 1.06
C ASN A 147 10.01 4.14 -0.35
N THR A 148 9.38 3.39 -1.25
CA THR A 148 9.14 3.79 -2.64
C THR A 148 7.64 3.80 -2.89
N LEU A 149 7.11 4.95 -3.28
CA LEU A 149 5.72 5.15 -3.68
C LEU A 149 5.69 5.57 -5.14
N GLU A 150 4.70 5.09 -5.90
CA GLU A 150 4.53 5.56 -7.27
C GLU A 150 4.06 7.02 -7.29
N PRO A 151 4.53 7.86 -8.23
CA PRO A 151 4.30 9.32 -8.21
C PRO A 151 2.84 9.77 -8.19
N ASN A 152 1.90 8.93 -8.66
CA ASN A 152 0.48 9.27 -8.78
C ASN A 152 -0.38 8.66 -7.67
N LEU A 153 0.22 7.95 -6.70
CA LEU A 153 -0.53 7.36 -5.61
C LEU A 153 -0.83 8.38 -4.52
N ILE A 154 -2.08 8.39 -4.07
CA ILE A 154 -2.46 9.10 -2.86
C ILE A 154 -2.09 8.20 -1.68
N ALA A 155 -0.98 8.53 -1.03
CA ALA A 155 -0.52 7.85 0.17
C ALA A 155 -0.57 8.77 1.39
N ARG A 156 -0.84 8.19 2.56
CA ARG A 156 -0.66 8.81 3.87
C ARG A 156 0.27 7.92 4.68
N GLN A 157 1.35 8.49 5.20
CA GLN A 157 2.21 7.75 6.13
C GLN A 157 1.43 7.57 7.44
N LEU A 158 1.28 6.33 7.87
CA LEU A 158 0.59 5.94 9.09
C LEU A 158 1.58 5.68 10.22
N GLY A 159 2.77 5.18 9.89
CA GLY A 159 3.80 4.88 10.87
C GLY A 159 5.14 4.49 10.25
N GLN A 160 5.99 3.92 11.10
CA GLN A 160 7.29 3.39 10.73
C GLN A 160 7.36 1.90 11.07
N CYS A 161 8.07 1.15 10.25
CA CYS A 161 8.35 -0.27 10.42
C CYS A 161 9.84 -0.42 10.66
N ASP A 162 10.21 -0.57 11.93
CA ASP A 162 11.56 -0.98 12.33
C ASP A 162 11.76 -2.47 12.04
N SER A 163 12.99 -2.83 11.66
CA SER A 163 13.38 -4.22 11.40
C SER A 163 14.53 -4.63 12.30
N VAL A 164 14.67 -5.93 12.52
CA VAL A 164 15.74 -6.55 13.31
C VAL A 164 16.36 -7.68 12.51
N ILE A 165 17.68 -7.85 12.64
CA ILE A 165 18.37 -9.04 12.16
C ILE A 165 18.25 -10.10 13.24
N CYS A 166 17.77 -11.29 12.89
CA CYS A 166 17.55 -12.33 13.88
C CYS A 166 17.82 -13.73 13.31
N ALA A 167 18.13 -14.66 14.22
CA ALA A 167 18.28 -16.08 13.92
C ALA A 167 17.94 -16.93 15.14
N ALA A 168 17.60 -18.19 14.95
CA ALA A 168 17.40 -19.11 16.07
C ALA A 168 18.74 -19.42 16.77
N PRO A 169 18.73 -19.63 18.11
CA PRO A 169 19.92 -20.04 18.85
C PRO A 169 20.62 -21.28 18.25
N ALA A 170 19.84 -22.26 17.76
CA ALA A 170 20.37 -23.48 17.15
C ALA A 170 21.19 -23.22 15.88
N TYR A 171 20.79 -22.24 15.05
CA TYR A 171 21.56 -21.87 13.86
C TYR A 171 22.91 -21.26 14.25
N LEU A 172 22.89 -20.34 15.23
CA LEU A 172 24.07 -19.63 15.72
C LEU A 172 25.06 -20.56 16.42
N ALA A 173 24.58 -21.57 17.15
CA ALA A 173 25.43 -22.59 17.75
C ALA A 173 26.21 -23.41 16.69
N ALA A 174 25.61 -23.66 15.53
CA ALA A 174 26.22 -24.43 14.46
C ALA A 174 27.10 -23.59 13.51
N HIS A 175 26.79 -22.30 13.32
CA HIS A 175 27.42 -21.46 12.29
C HIS A 175 28.18 -20.25 12.85
N GLY A 176 28.18 -20.05 14.16
CA GLY A 176 28.72 -18.85 14.79
C GLY A 176 27.73 -17.68 14.77
N THR A 177 28.07 -16.61 15.51
CA THR A 177 27.26 -15.39 15.61
C THR A 177 27.98 -14.23 14.93
N PRO A 178 27.38 -13.57 13.93
CA PRO A 178 27.99 -12.42 13.28
C PRO A 178 28.12 -11.25 14.26
N GLN A 179 29.28 -10.59 14.26
CA GLN A 179 29.56 -9.45 15.14
C GLN A 179 29.41 -8.12 14.38
N LEU A 180 29.69 -8.14 13.09
CA LEU A 180 29.58 -6.98 12.19
C LEU A 180 28.62 -7.30 11.03
N PRO A 181 27.95 -6.29 10.43
CA PRO A 181 27.11 -6.50 9.27
C PRO A 181 27.83 -7.24 8.14
N GLN A 182 29.12 -6.96 7.92
CA GLN A 182 29.92 -7.60 6.86
C GLN A 182 30.04 -9.11 7.05
N ASP A 183 29.94 -9.62 8.28
CA ASP A 183 30.01 -11.07 8.55
C ASP A 183 28.83 -11.81 7.91
N LEU A 184 27.71 -11.13 7.65
CA LEU A 184 26.52 -11.71 7.01
C LEU A 184 26.81 -12.29 5.61
N VAL A 185 27.87 -11.83 4.93
CA VAL A 185 28.33 -12.40 3.65
C VAL A 185 28.64 -13.89 3.78
N ASN A 186 29.06 -14.35 4.96
CA ASN A 186 29.46 -15.72 5.25
C ASN A 186 28.34 -16.57 5.87
N HIS A 187 27.14 -16.03 6.02
CA HIS A 187 26.00 -16.73 6.60
C HIS A 187 24.90 -17.00 5.57
N ASN A 188 24.06 -18.01 5.85
CA ASN A 188 22.86 -18.26 5.08
C ASN A 188 21.80 -17.20 5.42
N CYS A 189 21.68 -16.17 4.58
CA CYS A 189 20.69 -15.10 4.75
C CYS A 189 19.40 -15.44 3.98
N LEU A 190 18.27 -15.43 4.67
CA LEU A 190 16.95 -15.69 4.12
C LEU A 190 16.41 -14.39 3.51
N THR A 191 16.25 -14.36 2.19
CA THR A 191 16.08 -13.11 1.42
C THR A 191 14.62 -12.82 1.07
N TYR A 192 14.23 -11.55 1.13
CA TYR A 192 12.89 -11.12 0.77
C TYR A 192 12.86 -10.55 -0.65
N ASN A 193 11.87 -10.96 -1.45
CA ASN A 193 11.81 -10.62 -2.87
C ASN A 193 11.51 -9.15 -3.16
N TYR A 194 10.79 -8.45 -2.29
CA TYR A 194 10.37 -7.06 -2.58
C TYR A 194 11.26 -5.99 -1.92
N PHE A 195 12.06 -6.37 -0.93
CA PHE A 195 12.96 -5.45 -0.23
C PHE A 195 14.26 -6.14 0.17
N GLY A 196 15.38 -5.45 0.01
CA GLY A 196 16.69 -5.90 0.45
C GLY A 196 17.26 -7.11 -0.28
N LYS A 197 16.52 -7.81 -1.16
CA LYS A 197 16.90 -8.99 -1.96
C LYS A 197 18.31 -9.52 -1.67
N SER A 198 19.33 -8.92 -2.27
CA SER A 198 20.73 -9.29 -2.14
C SER A 198 21.60 -8.21 -1.50
N LEU A 199 21.01 -7.13 -1.00
CA LEU A 199 21.72 -6.00 -0.38
C LEU A 199 20.94 -5.49 0.83
N TRP A 200 21.43 -5.79 2.04
CA TRP A 200 20.87 -5.26 3.28
C TRP A 200 21.56 -3.97 3.67
N GLN A 201 20.77 -2.98 4.05
CA GLN A 201 21.24 -1.64 4.36
C GLN A 201 21.09 -1.38 5.85
N PHE A 202 22.11 -0.75 6.42
CA PHE A 202 22.21 -0.46 7.84
C PHE A 202 22.67 0.98 8.06
N THR A 203 22.43 1.48 9.26
CA THR A 203 23.04 2.68 9.81
C THR A 203 23.74 2.29 11.11
N ASP A 204 25.01 2.64 11.26
CA ASP A 204 25.74 2.41 12.51
C ASP A 204 25.40 3.44 13.60
N ALA A 205 25.96 3.25 14.79
CA ALA A 205 25.76 4.16 15.92
C ALA A 205 26.26 5.60 15.66
N ALA A 206 27.15 5.81 14.70
CA ALA A 206 27.65 7.14 14.30
C ALA A 206 26.78 7.79 13.19
N GLY A 207 25.77 7.08 12.68
CA GLY A 207 24.90 7.55 11.61
C GLY A 207 25.44 7.26 10.20
N ALA A 208 26.54 6.52 10.07
CA ALA A 208 27.08 6.17 8.76
C ALA A 208 26.26 5.05 8.12
N ALA A 209 25.95 5.20 6.83
CA ALA A 209 25.23 4.19 6.07
C ALA A 209 26.17 3.07 5.61
N LEU A 210 25.73 1.83 5.77
CA LEU A 210 26.42 0.63 5.30
C LEU A 210 25.48 -0.19 4.43
N SER A 211 26.04 -0.88 3.44
CA SER A 211 25.31 -1.83 2.61
C SER A 211 26.12 -3.12 2.51
N VAL A 212 25.47 -4.24 2.79
CA VAL A 212 26.10 -5.56 2.83
C VAL A 212 25.42 -6.47 1.82
N PRO A 213 26.17 -7.05 0.87
CA PRO A 213 25.62 -8.05 -0.02
C PRO A 213 25.32 -9.32 0.79
N VAL A 214 24.11 -9.84 0.65
CA VAL A 214 23.69 -11.06 1.35
C VAL A 214 23.22 -12.10 0.35
N SER A 215 23.38 -13.36 0.71
CA SER A 215 22.92 -14.49 -0.10
C SER A 215 22.49 -15.65 0.79
N GLY A 216 21.66 -16.53 0.24
CA GLY A 216 21.23 -17.72 0.95
C GLY A 216 20.40 -18.64 0.07
N ASN A 217 20.01 -19.76 0.65
CA ASN A 217 19.32 -20.84 -0.05
C ASN A 217 17.79 -20.71 -0.07
N LEU A 218 17.24 -19.68 0.58
CA LEU A 218 15.80 -19.41 0.61
C LEU A 218 15.53 -17.94 0.28
N SER A 219 14.62 -17.73 -0.66
CA SER A 219 14.00 -16.44 -0.93
C SER A 219 12.48 -16.57 -0.94
N ALA A 220 11.78 -15.59 -0.38
CA ALA A 220 10.32 -15.56 -0.37
C ALA A 220 9.79 -14.15 -0.62
N ASN A 221 8.59 -14.07 -1.17
CA ASN A 221 7.82 -12.83 -1.30
C ASN A 221 6.83 -12.64 -0.14
N GLU A 222 6.94 -13.46 0.90
CA GLU A 222 6.20 -13.36 2.15
C GLU A 222 7.20 -13.42 3.31
N ASP A 223 7.26 -12.36 4.12
CA ASP A 223 8.17 -12.23 5.25
C ASP A 223 7.85 -13.25 6.36
N PHE A 224 6.58 -13.56 6.58
CA PHE A 224 6.15 -14.60 7.52
C PHE A 224 6.83 -15.97 7.27
N ILE A 225 7.05 -16.34 6.00
CA ILE A 225 7.73 -17.60 5.65
C ILE A 225 9.20 -17.55 6.07
N LEU A 226 9.88 -16.41 5.88
CA LEU A 226 11.28 -16.22 6.25
C LEU A 226 11.44 -16.21 7.77
N LEU A 227 10.51 -15.58 8.50
CA LEU A 227 10.48 -15.61 9.97
C LEU A 227 10.39 -17.03 10.51
N LYS A 228 9.47 -17.84 9.96
CA LYS A 228 9.31 -19.25 10.37
C LYS A 228 10.50 -20.12 9.98
N ALA A 229 11.16 -19.83 8.87
CA ALA A 229 12.40 -20.50 8.50
C ALA A 229 13.54 -20.12 9.46
N ALA A 230 13.70 -18.84 9.82
CA ALA A 230 14.70 -18.39 10.78
C ALA A 230 14.49 -19.01 12.17
N GLU A 231 13.24 -19.04 12.65
CA GLU A 231 12.83 -19.65 13.93
C GLU A 231 13.18 -21.15 14.00
N ARG A 232 13.15 -21.84 12.86
CA ARG A 232 13.53 -23.26 12.74
C ARG A 232 15.02 -23.49 12.51
N GLY A 233 15.84 -22.44 12.60
CA GLY A 233 17.29 -22.51 12.38
C GLY A 233 17.70 -22.59 10.91
N GLY A 234 16.83 -22.17 10.00
CA GLY A 234 17.12 -22.19 8.56
C GLY A 234 18.16 -21.17 8.13
N GLY A 235 18.38 -20.09 8.90
CA GLY A 235 19.31 -19.03 8.55
C GLY A 235 19.07 -17.74 9.34
N ILE A 236 19.73 -16.67 8.89
CA ILE A 236 19.56 -15.31 9.40
C ILE A 236 18.50 -14.58 8.57
N ALA A 237 17.56 -13.90 9.20
CA ALA A 237 16.56 -13.08 8.52
C ALA A 237 16.53 -11.65 9.05
N MET A 238 16.31 -10.70 8.14
CA MET A 238 15.89 -9.35 8.47
C MET A 238 14.36 -9.33 8.51
N GLN A 239 13.76 -9.00 9.65
CA GLN A 239 12.31 -9.12 9.88
C GLN A 239 11.74 -7.89 10.56
N PRO A 240 10.48 -7.51 10.28
CA PRO A 240 9.80 -6.47 11.04
C PRO A 240 9.80 -6.78 12.53
N LEU A 241 10.07 -5.75 13.34
CA LEU A 241 10.19 -5.89 14.77
C LEU A 241 8.87 -6.34 15.43
N TYR A 242 7.74 -5.88 14.93
CA TYR A 242 6.42 -6.31 15.43
C TYR A 242 6.19 -7.83 15.26
N SER A 243 6.85 -8.46 14.28
CA SER A 243 6.73 -9.91 14.02
C SER A 243 7.77 -10.71 14.79
N ALA A 244 9.02 -10.24 14.83
CA ALA A 244 10.12 -10.96 15.47
C ALA A 244 10.18 -10.74 16.99
N GLY A 245 9.71 -9.60 17.49
CA GLY A 245 9.79 -9.19 18.90
C GLY A 245 9.26 -10.24 19.88
N PRO A 246 8.04 -10.79 19.69
CA PRO A 246 7.52 -11.85 20.56
C PRO A 246 8.41 -13.10 20.58
N LEU A 247 8.95 -13.50 19.43
CA LEU A 247 9.83 -14.67 19.33
C LEU A 247 11.21 -14.43 19.96
N ILE A 248 11.67 -13.18 19.95
CA ILE A 248 12.90 -12.76 20.64
C ILE A 248 12.68 -12.77 22.16
N ALA A 249 11.56 -12.22 22.63
CA ALA A 249 11.19 -12.24 24.05
C ALA A 249 11.07 -13.67 24.61
N ASP A 250 10.54 -14.59 23.80
CA ASP A 250 10.42 -16.01 24.15
C ASP A 250 11.74 -16.80 24.00
N GLY A 251 12.85 -16.16 23.59
CA GLY A 251 14.16 -16.79 23.38
C GLY A 251 14.22 -17.75 22.18
N ARG A 252 13.19 -17.76 21.33
CA ARG A 252 13.12 -18.61 20.12
C ARG A 252 13.94 -18.03 18.98
N LEU A 253 14.13 -16.72 18.98
CA LEU A 253 15.05 -15.98 18.13
C LEU A 253 15.98 -15.13 19.00
N LEU A 254 17.18 -14.85 18.50
CA LEU A 254 18.08 -13.85 19.07
C LEU A 254 18.21 -12.68 18.11
N ALA A 255 18.11 -11.46 18.63
CA ALA A 255 18.47 -10.25 17.89
C ALA A 255 19.99 -10.20 17.69
N LEU A 256 20.42 -9.83 16.50
CA LEU A 256 21.82 -9.75 16.09
C LEU A 256 22.19 -8.31 15.76
N LEU A 257 23.49 -8.00 15.81
CA LEU A 257 24.07 -6.72 15.42
C LEU A 257 23.50 -5.50 16.19
N PRO A 258 23.50 -5.49 17.53
CA PRO A 258 22.83 -4.47 18.36
C PRO A 258 23.35 -3.02 18.22
N GLY A 259 24.41 -2.78 17.46
CA GLY A 259 24.92 -1.44 17.11
C GLY A 259 24.52 -0.94 15.72
N TYR A 260 23.74 -1.73 14.97
CA TYR A 260 23.40 -1.46 13.58
C TYR A 260 21.90 -1.48 13.37
N THR A 261 21.34 -0.36 12.93
CA THR A 261 19.91 -0.24 12.65
C THR A 261 19.66 -0.55 11.18
N PRO A 262 18.87 -1.59 10.83
CA PRO A 262 18.47 -1.82 9.45
C PRO A 262 17.70 -0.63 8.87
N LEU A 263 17.73 -0.46 7.55
CA LEU A 263 17.00 0.61 6.88
C LEU A 263 15.52 0.58 7.29
N ARG A 264 15.09 1.67 7.92
CA ARG A 264 13.72 1.86 8.39
C ARG A 264 12.77 2.03 7.20
N MET A 265 11.63 1.35 7.27
CA MET A 265 10.60 1.39 6.24
C MET A 265 9.38 2.21 6.70
N GLY A 266 8.71 2.92 5.80
CA GLY A 266 7.43 3.57 6.13
C GLY A 266 6.24 2.63 5.99
N ILE A 267 5.24 2.77 6.88
CA ILE A 267 3.93 2.14 6.75
C ILE A 267 2.99 3.17 6.15
N TYR A 268 2.44 2.90 4.98
CA TYR A 268 1.59 3.82 4.22
C TYR A 268 0.20 3.24 3.99
N GLY A 269 -0.82 4.07 4.18
CA GLY A 269 -2.16 3.84 3.66
C GLY A 269 -2.33 4.51 2.30
N ILE A 270 -2.62 3.72 1.28
CA ILE A 270 -2.76 4.11 -0.12
C ILE A 270 -4.22 3.95 -0.53
N TYR A 271 -4.82 4.98 -1.13
CA TYR A 271 -6.24 5.01 -1.48
C TYR A 271 -6.48 5.87 -2.72
N THR A 272 -7.71 5.88 -3.25
CA THR A 272 -8.01 6.45 -4.58
C THR A 272 -8.43 7.92 -4.59
N SER A 273 -8.95 8.48 -3.48
CA SER A 273 -9.37 9.90 -3.42
C SER A 273 -9.25 10.51 -2.01
N ARG A 274 -8.76 11.76 -1.93
CA ARG A 274 -8.76 12.58 -0.69
C ARG A 274 -10.06 13.34 -0.47
N GLN A 275 -10.77 13.72 -1.54
CA GLN A 275 -11.89 14.65 -1.48
C GLN A 275 -13.24 13.93 -1.35
N HIS A 276 -13.39 12.75 -1.97
CA HIS A 276 -14.62 11.93 -1.92
C HIS A 276 -14.42 10.65 -1.11
N MET A 277 -13.66 10.76 -0.02
CA MET A 277 -13.40 9.66 0.88
C MET A 277 -14.68 9.29 1.63
N ALA A 278 -15.13 8.04 1.46
CA ALA A 278 -16.27 7.52 2.23
C ALA A 278 -16.01 7.70 3.74
N PRO A 279 -17.03 8.05 4.55
CA PRO A 279 -16.85 8.27 5.99
C PRO A 279 -16.19 7.10 6.71
N ALA A 280 -16.48 5.86 6.28
CA ALA A 280 -15.84 4.65 6.80
C ALA A 280 -14.33 4.62 6.52
N LEU A 281 -13.90 4.96 5.31
CA LEU A 281 -12.48 5.00 4.95
C LEU A 281 -11.74 6.09 5.73
N ARG A 282 -12.36 7.27 5.88
CA ARG A 282 -11.80 8.36 6.70
C ARG A 282 -11.62 7.93 8.15
N ALA A 283 -12.67 7.38 8.74
CA ALA A 283 -12.64 6.91 10.11
C ALA A 283 -11.63 5.77 10.34
N MET A 284 -11.46 4.87 9.36
CA MET A 284 -10.44 3.82 9.40
C MET A 284 -9.03 4.41 9.34
N LEU A 285 -8.77 5.35 8.43
CA LEU A 285 -7.47 6.02 8.34
C LEU A 285 -7.13 6.76 9.64
N ASP A 286 -8.07 7.52 10.19
CA ASP A 286 -7.88 8.26 11.45
C ASP A 286 -7.61 7.31 12.63
N LEU A 287 -8.33 6.19 12.72
CA LEU A 287 -8.06 5.15 13.71
C LEU A 287 -6.65 4.57 13.54
N LEU A 288 -6.24 4.24 12.31
CA LEU A 288 -4.93 3.66 12.04
C LEU A 288 -3.78 4.63 12.35
N LEU A 289 -3.96 5.93 12.13
CA LEU A 289 -2.96 6.93 12.52
C LEU A 289 -2.77 6.96 14.02
N SER A 290 -3.87 7.08 14.77
CA SER A 290 -3.80 7.03 16.23
C SER A 290 -3.22 5.70 16.73
N TRP A 291 -3.54 4.60 16.06
CA TRP A 291 -2.99 3.27 16.36
C TRP A 291 -1.47 3.26 16.26
N PHE A 292 -0.92 3.63 15.11
CA PHE A 292 0.52 3.60 14.87
C PHE A 292 1.30 4.69 15.62
N GLU A 293 0.71 5.88 15.85
CA GLU A 293 1.29 6.92 16.72
C GLU A 293 1.46 6.43 18.17
N SER A 294 0.43 5.75 18.70
CA SER A 294 0.47 5.20 20.07
C SER A 294 1.53 4.09 20.24
N LYS A 295 1.81 3.34 19.18
CA LYS A 295 2.81 2.27 19.17
C LYS A 295 4.23 2.81 19.03
N GLN A 296 4.41 3.83 18.18
CA GLN A 296 5.72 4.47 18.00
C GLN A 296 6.17 5.19 19.28
N SER A 297 5.24 5.81 20.01
CA SER A 297 5.51 6.43 21.32
C SER A 297 5.79 5.42 22.44
N ARG A 298 5.30 4.19 22.32
CA ARG A 298 5.56 3.11 23.29
C ARG A 298 6.90 2.40 23.11
N GLY A 299 7.61 2.66 22.01
CA GLY A 299 8.95 2.12 21.71
C GLY A 299 9.08 0.64 22.04
N LEU A 300 8.91 -0.26 21.05
CA LEU A 300 9.49 -1.60 21.17
C LEU A 300 11.02 -1.46 21.13
N SER A 301 11.61 -1.00 22.23
CA SER A 301 13.03 -1.12 22.48
C SER A 301 13.28 -2.56 22.87
N ILE A 302 13.86 -3.36 21.97
CA ILE A 302 14.51 -4.59 22.40
C ILE A 302 15.75 -4.13 23.17
N ASN A 303 15.71 -4.28 24.50
CA ASN A 303 16.92 -4.31 25.30
C ASN A 303 17.59 -5.68 25.14
#